data_AF-A0A1Y6G715-F1
#
_entry.id   AF-A0A1Y6G715-F1
#
_cell.length_a   1.000
_cell.length_b   1.000
_cell.length_c   1.000
_cell.angle_alpha   90.00
_cell.angle_beta   90.00
_cell.angle_gamma   90.00
#
_symmetry.space_group_name_H-M   'P 1'
#
loop_
_entity.id
_entity.type
_entity.pdbx_description
1 polymer ?
#
loop_
_entity_poly.entity_id
_entity_poly.type
_entity_poly.pdbx_seq_one_letter_code
_entity_poly.pdbx_strand_id
1 'polypeptide(L)'
;MNTDKLSARLAAVSNYVPKGARLADIGSDHAYLPCFLAKNEGLPFAIAGEVAKGPFQLAERNVLAEGLAGVISVRLGDGLEVIQLGEVDCITIAGMGGALIANILENGKDKLTSVKRLVLQPNISAISIRKWFIENNWELIDEEILEEDGKIYEILIGEKGDPNKPYKKNLDMGLLVGPFLLQKQDKTFKKKWTAEINNWQRIYEALEGASQSPETNEKKQEMIAKIKLVEEALKNENS
;
A
#
# COMPACT_ATOMS: atom_id res chain seq x y z
N MET A 1 -9.94 12.05 12.94
CA MET A 1 -8.51 11.71 13.13
C MET A 1 -7.82 12.96 13.64
N ASN A 2 -6.82 12.78 14.50
CA ASN A 2 -5.87 13.83 14.87
C ASN A 2 -4.53 13.18 15.19
N THR A 3 -3.56 13.98 15.63
CA THR A 3 -2.21 13.53 15.99
C THR A 3 -2.17 12.58 17.19
N ASP A 4 -3.26 12.48 17.98
CA ASP A 4 -3.36 11.60 19.15
C ASP A 4 -4.12 10.30 18.85
N LYS A 5 -4.95 10.29 17.80
CA LYS A 5 -5.76 9.14 17.40
C LYS A 5 -5.86 9.03 15.89
N LEU A 6 -5.11 8.06 15.36
CA LEU A 6 -5.17 7.62 13.98
C LEU A 6 -6.48 6.90 13.65
N SER A 7 -6.85 6.89 12.37
CA SER A 7 -7.84 5.95 11.83
C SER A 7 -7.36 4.51 12.02
N ALA A 8 -8.27 3.53 11.93
CA ALA A 8 -7.88 2.12 11.94
C ALA A 8 -6.88 1.82 10.81
N ARG A 9 -7.08 2.44 9.63
CA ARG A 9 -6.15 2.32 8.48
C ARG A 9 -4.76 2.84 8.79
N LEU A 10 -4.62 4.06 9.31
CA LEU A 10 -3.30 4.62 9.62
C LEU A 10 -2.66 3.98 10.86
N ALA A 11 -3.47 3.53 11.83
CA ALA A 11 -2.98 2.77 12.96
C ALA A 11 -2.38 1.42 12.52
N ALA A 12 -3.04 0.71 11.61
CA ALA A 12 -2.50 -0.52 11.01
C ALA A 12 -1.18 -0.25 10.27
N VAL A 13 -1.07 0.83 9.49
CA VAL A 13 0.20 1.27 8.88
C VAL A 13 1.27 1.53 9.95
N SER A 14 0.93 2.21 11.05
CA SER A 14 1.88 2.55 12.11
C SER A 14 2.48 1.32 12.80
N ASN A 15 1.73 0.23 12.91
CA ASN A 15 2.19 -1.02 13.55
C ASN A 15 3.39 -1.65 12.82
N TYR A 16 3.57 -1.32 11.54
CA TYR A 16 4.64 -1.88 10.71
C TYR A 16 5.86 -0.96 10.60
N VAL A 17 5.80 0.25 11.13
CA VAL A 17 6.98 1.14 11.23
C VAL A 17 7.91 0.62 12.34
N PRO A 18 9.18 0.30 12.05
CA PRO A 18 10.09 -0.19 13.08
C PRO A 18 10.33 0.85 14.18
N LYS A 19 10.45 0.39 15.43
CA LYS A 19 10.82 1.27 16.55
C LYS A 19 12.18 1.91 16.29
N GLY A 20 12.27 3.22 16.52
CA GLY A 20 13.48 3.99 16.28
C GLY A 20 13.82 4.23 14.80
N ALA A 21 12.93 3.92 13.87
CA ALA A 21 13.13 4.19 12.45
C ALA A 21 13.26 5.70 12.15
N ARG A 22 14.01 6.02 11.11
CA ARG A 22 14.00 7.34 10.48
C ARG A 22 12.99 7.29 9.35
N LEU A 23 11.86 7.97 9.50
CA LEU A 23 10.68 7.80 8.65
C LEU A 23 10.63 8.84 7.53
N ALA A 24 10.14 8.46 6.35
CA ALA A 24 9.51 9.39 5.41
C ALA A 24 8.07 8.95 5.13
N ASP A 25 7.11 9.84 5.34
CA ASP A 25 5.71 9.65 5.01
C ASP A 25 5.37 10.49 3.78
N ILE A 26 5.04 9.83 2.67
CA ILE A 26 4.90 10.46 1.34
C ILE A 26 3.42 10.68 1.01
N GLY A 27 3.06 11.93 0.73
CA GLY A 27 1.68 12.37 0.63
C GLY A 27 1.00 12.27 1.99
N SER A 28 1.62 12.85 3.00
CA SER A 28 1.20 12.70 4.40
C SER A 28 -0.17 13.31 4.61
N ASP A 29 -1.10 12.55 5.18
CA ASP A 29 -2.42 13.07 5.53
C ASP A 29 -2.28 14.03 6.74
N HIS A 30 -1.94 15.28 6.44
CA HIS A 30 -1.75 16.37 7.40
C HIS A 30 -0.68 16.11 8.47
N ALA A 31 0.35 15.30 8.15
CA ALA A 31 1.38 14.85 9.09
C ALA A 31 0.86 14.06 10.30
N TYR A 32 -0.36 13.51 10.27
CA TYR A 32 -0.91 12.78 11.43
C TYR A 32 -0.10 11.53 11.79
N LEU A 33 0.27 10.71 10.80
CA LEU A 33 1.07 9.50 11.03
C LEU A 33 2.45 9.80 11.64
N PRO A 34 3.30 10.68 11.06
CA PRO A 34 4.59 10.99 11.66
C PRO A 34 4.46 11.69 13.02
N CYS A 35 3.46 12.56 13.23
CA CYS A 35 3.21 13.17 14.54
C CYS A 35 2.83 12.13 15.60
N PHE A 36 1.93 11.20 15.26
CA PHE A 36 1.52 10.13 16.16
C PHE A 36 2.71 9.24 16.55
N LEU A 37 3.51 8.82 15.58
CA LEU A 37 4.67 7.97 15.82
C LEU A 37 5.77 8.70 16.62
N ALA A 38 6.01 9.98 16.36
CA ALA A 38 6.97 10.78 17.13
C ALA A 38 6.56 10.89 18.62
N LYS A 39 5.27 11.10 18.90
CA LYS A 39 4.73 11.19 20.26
C LYS A 39 4.75 9.85 21.01
N ASN A 40 4.33 8.77 20.35
CA ASN A 40 4.01 7.50 21.03
C ASN A 40 5.12 6.45 20.92
N GLU A 41 5.89 6.46 19.83
CA GLU A 41 6.90 5.43 19.52
C GLU A 41 8.33 5.97 19.51
N GLY A 42 8.51 7.28 19.74
CA GLY A 42 9.81 7.91 19.89
C GLY A 42 10.65 7.91 18.61
N LEU A 43 10.05 8.28 17.46
CA LEU A 43 10.81 8.45 16.22
C LEU A 43 11.96 9.46 16.41
N PRO A 44 13.21 9.11 16.08
CA PRO A 44 14.33 10.05 16.15
C PRO A 44 14.29 11.12 15.05
N PHE A 45 13.60 10.86 13.94
CA PHE A 45 13.49 11.75 12.80
C PHE A 45 12.36 11.31 11.87
N ALA A 46 11.63 12.28 11.30
CA ALA A 46 10.68 12.00 10.24
C ALA A 46 10.66 13.09 9.16
N ILE A 47 10.27 12.72 7.94
CA ILE A 47 9.91 13.64 6.85
C ILE A 47 8.44 13.45 6.53
N ALA A 48 7.69 14.54 6.45
CA ALA A 48 6.34 14.56 5.88
C ALA A 48 6.41 15.24 4.51
N GLY A 49 6.26 14.45 3.45
CA GLY A 49 6.35 14.91 2.06
C GLY A 49 5.01 15.25 1.48
N GLU A 50 4.86 16.45 0.91
CA GLU A 50 3.66 16.92 0.24
C GLU A 50 3.96 17.41 -1.18
N VAL A 51 3.08 17.14 -2.14
CA VAL A 51 3.26 17.63 -3.52
C VAL A 51 2.60 19.00 -3.74
N ALA A 52 1.61 19.35 -2.91
CA ALA A 52 0.80 20.56 -3.08
C ALA A 52 0.96 21.53 -1.89
N LYS A 53 0.95 22.83 -2.18
CA LYS A 53 1.14 23.91 -1.17
C LYS A 53 0.11 23.88 -0.04
N GLY A 54 -1.15 23.57 -0.33
CA GLY A 54 -2.21 23.52 0.68
C GLY A 54 -1.95 22.44 1.74
N PRO A 55 -1.85 21.16 1.35
CA PRO A 55 -1.44 20.07 2.25
C PRO A 55 -0.12 20.34 2.97
N PHE A 56 0.89 20.85 2.27
CA PHE A 56 2.18 21.25 2.85
C PHE A 56 2.04 22.23 4.02
N GLN A 57 1.31 23.34 3.81
CA GLN A 57 1.11 24.34 4.85
C GLN A 57 0.31 23.80 6.04
N LEU A 58 -0.62 22.88 5.79
CA LEU A 58 -1.40 22.27 6.87
C LEU A 58 -0.57 21.28 7.68
N ALA A 59 0.24 20.44 7.03
CA ALA A 59 1.20 19.56 7.68
C ALA A 59 2.20 20.35 8.54
N GLU A 60 2.76 21.44 7.99
CA GLU A 60 3.70 22.33 8.71
C GLU A 60 3.05 22.94 9.97
N ARG A 61 1.82 23.46 9.85
CA ARG A 61 1.08 23.99 11.00
C ARG A 61 0.82 22.94 12.07
N ASN A 62 0.45 21.72 11.68
CA ASN A 62 0.22 20.63 12.62
C ASN A 62 1.51 20.25 13.35
N VAL A 63 2.61 20.05 12.62
CA VAL A 63 3.92 19.72 13.23
C VAL A 63 4.37 20.80 14.22
N LEU A 64 4.17 22.08 13.87
CA LEU A 64 4.47 23.21 14.77
C LEU A 64 3.56 23.24 16.00
N ALA A 65 2.24 23.04 15.82
CA ALA A 65 1.28 23.03 16.91
C ALA A 65 1.55 21.91 17.94
N GLU A 66 2.09 20.79 17.48
CA GLU A 66 2.51 19.68 18.35
C GLU A 66 3.90 19.85 18.97
N GLY A 67 4.63 20.92 18.62
CA GLY A 67 6.00 21.14 19.09
C GLY A 67 7.01 20.14 18.51
N LEU A 68 6.72 19.52 17.37
CA LEU A 68 7.51 18.43 16.78
C LEU A 68 8.46 18.89 15.66
N ALA A 69 8.59 20.19 15.42
CA ALA A 69 9.45 20.73 14.35
C ALA A 69 10.95 20.40 14.52
N GLY A 70 11.39 20.00 15.73
CA GLY A 70 12.75 19.50 15.96
C GLY A 70 12.99 18.06 15.50
N VAL A 71 11.91 17.30 15.26
CA VAL A 71 11.94 15.87 14.90
C VAL A 71 11.39 15.64 13.50
N ILE A 72 10.37 16.39 13.09
CA ILE A 72 9.65 16.22 11.83
C ILE A 72 9.95 17.38 10.89
N SER A 73 10.50 17.06 9.70
CA SER A 73 10.73 18.00 8.61
C SER A 73 9.60 17.88 7.57
N VAL A 74 8.79 18.93 7.43
CA VAL A 74 7.77 18.99 6.38
C VAL A 74 8.40 19.53 5.10
N ARG A 75 8.19 18.85 3.97
CA ARG A 75 8.86 19.18 2.69
C ARG A 75 7.88 19.15 1.54
N LEU A 76 8.06 20.09 0.60
CA LEU A 76 7.29 20.17 -0.63
C LEU A 76 8.09 19.52 -1.77
N GLY A 77 7.54 18.51 -2.45
CA GLY A 77 8.16 17.80 -3.56
C GLY A 77 7.30 16.63 -4.06
N ASP A 78 7.58 16.12 -5.26
CA ASP A 78 6.84 14.99 -5.82
C ASP A 78 7.42 13.65 -5.36
N GLY A 79 6.58 12.83 -4.73
CA GLY A 79 6.97 11.48 -4.29
C GLY A 79 8.23 11.47 -3.44
N LEU A 80 9.24 10.74 -3.88
CA LEU A 80 10.52 10.60 -3.18
C LEU A 80 11.49 11.77 -3.41
N GLU A 81 11.11 12.83 -4.14
CA GLU A 81 11.94 14.04 -4.27
C GLU A 81 12.27 14.67 -2.92
N VAL A 82 11.38 14.53 -1.94
CA VAL A 82 11.52 15.13 -0.60
C VAL A 82 12.61 14.50 0.27
N ILE A 83 13.16 13.33 -0.10
CA ILE A 83 14.21 12.65 0.67
C ILE A 83 15.57 12.69 -0.05
N GLN A 84 16.64 12.60 0.74
CA GLN A 84 18.00 12.34 0.27
C GLN A 84 18.40 10.89 0.52
N LEU A 85 19.35 10.38 -0.26
CA LEU A 85 19.92 9.04 -0.04
C LEU A 85 20.55 8.95 1.35
N GLY A 86 20.22 7.89 2.10
CA GLY A 86 20.73 7.68 3.46
C GLY A 86 19.97 8.43 4.56
N GLU A 87 19.00 9.27 4.20
CA GLU A 87 18.34 10.15 5.16
C GLU A 87 17.31 9.41 6.04
N VAL A 88 16.65 8.40 5.47
CA VAL A 88 15.59 7.60 6.08
C VAL A 88 15.82 6.11 5.84
N ASP A 89 15.30 5.27 6.73
CA ASP A 89 15.37 3.80 6.62
C ASP A 89 13.99 3.13 6.56
N CYS A 90 12.90 3.86 6.79
CA CYS A 90 11.53 3.41 6.61
C CYS A 90 10.74 4.44 5.79
N ILE A 91 9.93 3.97 4.83
CA ILE A 91 9.03 4.82 4.05
C ILE A 91 7.60 4.31 4.17
N THR A 92 6.67 5.23 4.43
CA THR A 92 5.22 5.00 4.35
C THR A 92 4.63 5.73 3.14
N ILE A 93 3.77 5.04 2.38
CA ILE A 93 2.95 5.65 1.32
C ILE A 93 1.55 5.09 1.46
N ALA A 94 0.59 5.90 1.90
CA ALA A 94 -0.76 5.46 2.21
C ALA A 94 -1.81 6.33 1.51
N GLY A 95 -2.97 5.75 1.22
CA GLY A 95 -4.11 6.49 0.67
C GLY A 95 -4.03 6.81 -0.83
N MET A 96 -3.15 6.14 -1.57
CA MET A 96 -2.96 6.35 -3.02
C MET A 96 -3.34 5.11 -3.85
N GLY A 97 -3.53 5.26 -5.16
CA GLY A 97 -3.69 4.09 -6.04
C GLY A 97 -2.37 3.32 -6.19
N GLY A 98 -2.42 1.98 -6.24
CA GLY A 98 -1.22 1.14 -6.27
C GLY A 98 -0.28 1.41 -7.45
N ALA A 99 -0.82 1.79 -8.62
CA ALA A 99 -0.01 2.21 -9.76
C ALA A 99 0.75 3.52 -9.50
N LEU A 100 0.13 4.48 -8.80
CA LEU A 100 0.80 5.72 -8.40
C LEU A 100 1.90 5.45 -7.37
N ILE A 101 1.63 4.58 -6.39
CA ILE A 101 2.64 4.16 -5.41
C ILE A 101 3.84 3.51 -6.12
N ALA A 102 3.60 2.58 -7.04
CA ALA A 102 4.67 1.95 -7.83
C ALA A 102 5.47 2.98 -8.64
N ASN A 103 4.81 3.96 -9.27
CA ASN A 103 5.50 5.02 -10.00
C ASN A 103 6.35 5.92 -9.10
N ILE A 104 5.86 6.28 -7.91
CA ILE A 104 6.63 7.06 -6.92
C ILE A 104 7.89 6.31 -6.52
N LEU A 105 7.77 5.01 -6.25
CA LEU A 105 8.91 4.15 -5.89
C LEU A 105 9.89 4.00 -7.05
N GLU A 106 9.39 3.82 -8.28
CA GLU A 106 10.21 3.70 -9.48
C GLU A 106 11.00 4.97 -9.77
N ASN A 107 10.35 6.13 -9.71
CA ASN A 107 10.96 7.43 -10.01
C ASN A 107 12.05 7.82 -8.99
N GLY A 108 11.95 7.35 -7.74
CA GLY A 108 12.93 7.61 -6.69
C GLY A 108 13.74 6.40 -6.23
N LYS A 109 13.83 5.36 -7.07
CA LYS A 109 14.46 4.09 -6.70
C LYS A 109 15.93 4.21 -6.30
N ASP A 110 16.63 5.22 -6.79
CA ASP A 110 18.01 5.56 -6.44
C ASP A 110 18.16 5.89 -4.94
N LYS A 111 17.14 6.52 -4.35
CA LYS A 111 17.09 6.90 -2.92
C LYS A 111 16.75 5.72 -2.01
N LEU A 112 16.24 4.62 -2.58
CA LEU A 112 15.79 3.46 -1.82
C LEU A 112 16.92 2.53 -1.35
N THR A 113 18.17 2.81 -1.72
CA THR A 113 19.31 1.94 -1.39
C THR A 113 19.56 1.82 0.12
N SER A 114 19.30 2.89 0.89
CA SER A 114 19.41 2.89 2.36
C SER A 114 18.12 2.48 3.08
N VAL A 115 17.01 2.37 2.35
CA VAL A 115 15.70 2.07 2.91
C VAL A 115 15.62 0.58 3.20
N LYS A 116 15.28 0.25 4.45
CA LYS A 116 15.16 -1.12 4.94
C LYS A 116 13.73 -1.63 4.82
N ARG A 117 12.74 -0.76 5.02
CA ARG A 117 11.31 -1.13 5.01
C ARG A 117 10.45 -0.14 4.23
N LEU A 118 9.55 -0.69 3.43
CA LEU A 118 8.43 0.00 2.80
C LEU A 118 7.13 -0.48 3.45
N VAL A 119 6.29 0.45 3.89
CA VAL A 119 4.93 0.16 4.39
C VAL A 119 3.94 0.89 3.48
N LEU A 120 3.25 0.13 2.63
CA LEU A 120 2.50 0.67 1.51
C LEU A 120 1.02 0.32 1.64
N GLN A 121 0.16 1.32 1.62
CA GLN A 121 -1.28 1.14 1.71
C GLN A 121 -1.94 1.70 0.43
N PRO A 122 -2.15 0.87 -0.60
CA PRO A 122 -2.93 1.23 -1.76
C PRO A 122 -4.43 1.26 -1.46
N ASN A 123 -5.16 2.23 -2.02
CA ASN A 123 -6.62 2.23 -2.03
C ASN A 123 -7.20 1.25 -3.06
N ILE A 124 -6.46 1.00 -4.15
CA ILE A 124 -6.82 0.10 -5.25
C ILE A 124 -5.54 -0.49 -5.87
N SER A 125 -5.66 -1.61 -6.59
CA SER A 125 -4.58 -2.17 -7.40
C SER A 125 -3.29 -2.51 -6.63
N ALA A 126 -3.40 -3.20 -5.49
CA ALA A 126 -2.23 -3.71 -4.75
C ALA A 126 -1.31 -4.61 -5.60
N ILE A 127 -1.87 -5.29 -6.60
CA ILE A 127 -1.10 -6.06 -7.60
C ILE A 127 0.02 -5.25 -8.25
N SER A 128 -0.18 -3.95 -8.49
CA SER A 128 0.85 -3.08 -9.08
C SER A 128 2.08 -2.97 -8.18
N ILE A 129 1.88 -2.87 -6.86
CA ILE A 129 2.95 -2.81 -5.87
C ILE A 129 3.66 -4.16 -5.77
N ARG A 130 2.90 -5.26 -5.72
CA ARG A 130 3.48 -6.62 -5.68
C ARG A 130 4.37 -6.91 -6.89
N LYS A 131 3.93 -6.51 -8.10
CA LYS A 131 4.76 -6.61 -9.32
C LYS A 131 6.01 -5.75 -9.22
N TRP A 132 5.87 -4.50 -8.77
CA TRP A 132 7.01 -3.60 -8.59
C TRP A 132 8.04 -4.17 -7.59
N PHE A 133 7.58 -4.80 -6.50
CA PHE A 133 8.47 -5.50 -5.56
C PHE A 133 9.28 -6.59 -6.24
N ILE A 134 8.64 -7.42 -7.07
CA ILE A 134 9.35 -8.47 -7.82
C ILE A 134 10.40 -7.89 -8.76
N GLU A 135 10.02 -6.88 -9.54
CA GLU A 135 10.87 -6.24 -10.54
C GLU A 135 12.06 -5.49 -9.92
N ASN A 136 11.94 -5.03 -8.67
CA ASN A 136 12.92 -4.19 -7.99
C ASN A 136 13.62 -4.87 -6.80
N ASN A 137 13.57 -6.21 -6.70
CA ASN A 137 14.24 -7.00 -5.67
C ASN A 137 13.82 -6.64 -4.23
N TRP A 138 12.53 -6.44 -4.03
CA TRP A 138 11.91 -6.32 -2.71
C TRP A 138 11.14 -7.59 -2.38
N GLU A 139 11.37 -8.15 -1.20
CA GLU A 139 10.60 -9.25 -0.65
C GLU A 139 9.40 -8.67 0.10
N LEU A 140 8.20 -9.12 -0.27
CA LEU A 140 7.00 -8.90 0.54
C LEU A 140 7.13 -9.77 1.80
N ILE A 141 7.17 -9.17 2.98
CA ILE A 141 7.41 -9.89 4.25
C ILE A 141 6.14 -10.08 5.08
N ASP A 142 5.12 -9.24 4.89
CA ASP A 142 3.79 -9.38 5.50
C ASP A 142 2.76 -8.57 4.72
N GLU A 143 1.49 -8.89 4.95
CA GLU A 143 0.34 -8.12 4.48
C GLU A 143 -0.75 -8.09 5.55
N GLU A 144 -1.47 -6.98 5.62
CA GLU A 144 -2.68 -6.83 6.43
C GLU A 144 -3.86 -6.41 5.55
N ILE A 145 -5.06 -6.87 5.90
CA ILE A 145 -6.30 -6.42 5.27
C ILE A 145 -7.30 -6.04 6.36
N LEU A 146 -7.93 -4.89 6.22
CA LEU A 146 -8.88 -4.38 7.20
C LEU A 146 -10.05 -3.66 6.54
N GLU A 147 -11.15 -3.53 7.27
CA GLU A 147 -12.33 -2.77 6.87
C GLU A 147 -12.50 -1.55 7.78
N GLU A 148 -12.67 -0.37 7.17
CA GLU A 148 -12.97 0.89 7.85
C GLU A 148 -14.01 1.67 7.03
N ASP A 149 -15.07 2.13 7.70
CA ASP A 149 -16.17 2.90 7.08
C ASP A 149 -16.76 2.25 5.81
N GLY A 150 -16.87 0.91 5.81
CA GLY A 150 -17.39 0.12 4.69
C GLY A 150 -16.43 -0.04 3.51
N LYS A 151 -15.18 0.44 3.63
CA LYS A 151 -14.12 0.29 2.64
C LYS A 151 -13.09 -0.71 3.13
N ILE A 152 -12.56 -1.51 2.20
CA ILE A 152 -11.54 -2.52 2.51
C ILE A 152 -10.18 -2.02 2.02
N TYR A 153 -9.19 -2.08 2.89
CA TYR A 153 -7.83 -1.61 2.66
C TYR A 153 -6.84 -2.76 2.81
N GLU A 154 -5.84 -2.81 1.93
CA GLU A 154 -4.68 -3.69 2.05
C GLU A 154 -3.45 -2.87 2.43
N ILE A 155 -2.58 -3.46 3.23
CA ILE A 155 -1.27 -2.92 3.61
C ILE A 155 -0.23 -3.97 3.23
N LEU A 156 0.80 -3.54 2.53
CA LEU A 156 1.89 -4.37 2.03
C LEU A 156 3.19 -3.93 2.65
N ILE A 157 3.95 -4.87 3.21
CA ILE A 157 5.22 -4.59 3.88
C ILE A 157 6.35 -5.23 3.09
N GLY A 158 7.23 -4.40 2.55
CA GLY A 158 8.37 -4.83 1.75
C GLY A 158 9.70 -4.56 2.44
N GLU A 159 10.63 -5.50 2.35
CA GLU A 159 12.04 -5.34 2.74
C GLU A 159 12.97 -5.82 1.63
N LYS A 160 14.28 -5.56 1.75
CA LYS A 160 15.27 -6.14 0.85
C LYS A 160 15.38 -7.64 1.10
N GLY A 161 15.25 -8.45 0.05
CA GLY A 161 15.25 -9.90 0.18
C GLY A 161 15.04 -10.62 -1.15
N ASP A 162 14.56 -11.86 -1.09
CA ASP A 162 14.21 -12.64 -2.28
C ASP A 162 12.78 -12.29 -2.73
N PRO A 163 12.59 -11.53 -3.83
CA PRO A 163 11.27 -11.13 -4.29
C PRO A 163 10.32 -12.28 -4.59
N ASN A 164 10.85 -13.45 -4.97
CA ASN A 164 10.03 -14.59 -5.41
C ASN A 164 9.63 -15.51 -4.24
N LYS A 165 10.27 -15.36 -3.09
CA LYS A 165 10.06 -16.23 -1.91
C LYS A 165 8.60 -16.28 -1.44
N PRO A 166 7.85 -15.16 -1.38
CA PRO A 166 6.43 -15.19 -0.96
C PRO A 166 5.51 -15.87 -1.99
N TYR A 167 5.94 -15.97 -3.25
CA TYR A 167 5.10 -16.38 -4.39
C TYR A 167 5.35 -17.82 -4.88
N LYS A 168 6.18 -18.61 -4.16
CA LYS A 168 6.61 -19.96 -4.57
C LYS A 168 5.49 -20.95 -4.92
N LYS A 169 4.30 -20.81 -4.31
CA LYS A 169 3.17 -21.72 -4.54
C LYS A 169 2.44 -21.44 -5.84
N ASN A 170 2.08 -20.17 -6.06
CA ASN A 170 1.34 -19.73 -7.23
C ASN A 170 1.57 -18.22 -7.40
N LEU A 171 2.33 -17.85 -8.43
CA LEU A 171 2.72 -16.46 -8.68
C LEU A 171 1.51 -15.58 -9.01
N ASP A 172 0.69 -16.00 -9.98
CA ASP A 172 -0.45 -15.20 -10.44
C ASP A 172 -1.48 -14.99 -9.33
N MET A 173 -1.76 -16.05 -8.56
CA MET A 173 -2.67 -15.96 -7.42
C MET A 173 -2.10 -15.03 -6.35
N GLY A 174 -0.84 -15.20 -5.96
CA GLY A 174 -0.20 -14.34 -4.95
C GLY A 174 -0.13 -12.88 -5.39
N LEU A 175 0.15 -12.60 -6.66
CA LEU A 175 0.15 -11.24 -7.21
C LEU A 175 -1.25 -10.61 -7.13
N LEU A 176 -2.30 -11.35 -7.45
CA LEU A 176 -3.67 -10.84 -7.42
C LEU A 176 -4.18 -10.64 -5.99
N VAL A 177 -4.12 -11.69 -5.16
CA VAL A 177 -4.83 -11.71 -3.87
C VAL A 177 -3.95 -11.46 -2.65
N GLY A 178 -2.63 -11.50 -2.81
CA GLY A 178 -1.66 -11.36 -1.72
C GLY A 178 -1.29 -12.71 -1.12
N PRO A 179 -0.01 -13.14 -1.16
CA PRO A 179 0.38 -14.45 -0.68
C PRO A 179 0.22 -14.62 0.84
N PHE A 180 0.31 -13.54 1.62
CA PHE A 180 0.08 -13.60 3.07
C PHE A 180 -1.40 -13.52 3.40
N LEU A 181 -2.13 -12.66 2.68
CA LEU A 181 -3.59 -12.56 2.84
C LEU A 181 -4.28 -13.88 2.46
N LEU A 182 -3.80 -14.56 1.41
CA LEU A 182 -4.25 -15.88 1.00
C LEU A 182 -4.02 -16.97 2.05
N GLN A 183 -2.98 -16.83 2.88
CA GLN A 183 -2.72 -17.77 3.97
C GLN A 183 -3.62 -17.51 5.18
N LYS A 184 -3.89 -16.23 5.49
CA LYS A 184 -4.73 -15.82 6.62
C LYS A 184 -6.23 -16.05 6.35
N GLN A 185 -6.69 -15.75 5.14
CA GLN A 185 -8.09 -15.85 4.67
C GLN A 185 -9.13 -15.35 5.68
N ASP A 186 -8.89 -14.20 6.30
CA ASP A 186 -9.83 -13.66 7.26
C ASP A 186 -11.19 -13.27 6.62
N LYS A 187 -12.15 -12.91 7.48
CA LYS A 187 -13.49 -12.51 7.05
C LYS A 187 -13.45 -11.32 6.06
N THR A 188 -12.52 -10.39 6.24
CA THR A 188 -12.37 -9.20 5.40
C THR A 188 -11.84 -9.58 4.02
N PHE A 189 -10.85 -10.48 3.95
CA PHE A 189 -10.34 -11.07 2.71
C PHE A 189 -11.47 -11.74 1.91
N LYS A 190 -12.24 -12.62 2.54
CA LYS A 190 -13.36 -13.31 1.88
C LYS A 190 -14.42 -12.33 1.40
N LYS A 191 -14.74 -11.32 2.22
CA LYS A 191 -15.70 -10.26 1.87
C LYS A 191 -15.23 -9.48 0.63
N LYS A 192 -13.96 -9.05 0.59
CA LYS A 192 -13.38 -8.36 -0.56
C LYS A 192 -13.48 -9.19 -1.82
N TRP A 193 -12.96 -10.41 -1.79
CA TRP A 193 -12.81 -11.23 -2.99
C TRP A 193 -14.14 -11.77 -3.51
N THR A 194 -15.11 -12.02 -2.63
CA THR A 194 -16.50 -12.29 -3.05
C THR A 194 -17.10 -11.07 -3.76
N ALA A 195 -16.87 -9.85 -3.24
CA ALA A 195 -17.36 -8.64 -3.87
C ALA A 195 -16.71 -8.38 -5.25
N GLU A 196 -15.40 -8.64 -5.38
CA GLU A 196 -14.68 -8.55 -6.65
C GLU A 196 -15.18 -9.58 -7.68
N ILE A 197 -15.40 -10.84 -7.28
CA ILE A 197 -16.02 -11.85 -8.16
C ILE A 197 -17.37 -11.34 -8.70
N ASN A 198 -18.25 -10.86 -7.82
CA ASN A 198 -19.57 -10.34 -8.21
C ASN A 198 -19.46 -9.11 -9.13
N ASN A 199 -18.40 -8.30 -8.98
CA ASN A 199 -18.14 -7.17 -9.85
C ASN A 199 -17.68 -7.63 -11.25
N TRP A 200 -16.73 -8.56 -11.32
CA TRP A 200 -16.24 -9.10 -12.59
C TRP A 200 -17.30 -9.90 -13.34
N GLN A 201 -18.19 -10.61 -12.64
CA GLN A 201 -19.36 -11.28 -13.25
C GLN A 201 -20.30 -10.26 -13.91
N ARG A 202 -20.62 -9.14 -13.23
CA ARG A 202 -21.43 -8.07 -13.82
C ARG A 202 -20.77 -7.43 -15.04
N ILE A 203 -19.45 -7.22 -15.00
CA ILE A 203 -18.69 -6.72 -16.15
C ILE A 203 -18.75 -7.73 -17.30
N TYR A 204 -18.56 -9.01 -17.02
CA TYR A 204 -18.63 -10.08 -18.02
C TYR A 204 -20.01 -10.14 -18.70
N GLU A 205 -21.10 -10.10 -17.93
CA GLU A 205 -22.48 -10.11 -18.45
C GLU A 205 -22.76 -8.88 -19.33
N ALA A 206 -22.29 -7.70 -18.92
CA ALA A 206 -22.42 -6.48 -19.72
C ALA A 206 -21.65 -6.58 -21.06
N LEU A 207 -20.49 -7.23 -21.07
CA LEU A 207 -19.71 -7.47 -22.28
C LEU A 207 -20.33 -8.54 -23.18
N GLU A 208 -21.05 -9.52 -22.63
CA GLU A 208 -21.80 -10.53 -23.39
C GLU A 208 -22.91 -9.90 -24.24
N GLY A 209 -23.60 -8.90 -23.70
CA GLY A 209 -24.64 -8.14 -24.42
C GLY A 209 -24.12 -7.11 -25.43
N ALA A 210 -22.81 -6.85 -25.47
CA ALA A 210 -22.20 -5.83 -26.34
C ALA A 210 -21.73 -6.40 -27.69
N SER A 211 -21.48 -5.52 -28.67
CA SER A 211 -20.89 -5.90 -29.95
C SER A 211 -19.55 -6.59 -29.77
N GLN A 212 -19.39 -7.76 -30.38
CA GLN A 212 -18.18 -8.56 -30.28
C GLN A 212 -17.04 -7.87 -31.05
N SER A 213 -15.94 -7.62 -30.35
CA SER A 213 -14.68 -7.12 -30.90
C SER A 213 -13.52 -7.90 -30.27
N PRO A 214 -12.31 -7.88 -30.87
CA PRO A 214 -11.13 -8.48 -30.26
C PRO A 214 -10.90 -7.98 -28.82
N GLU A 215 -11.05 -6.67 -28.59
CA GLU A 215 -10.90 -6.04 -27.28
C GLU A 215 -11.95 -6.53 -26.27
N THR A 216 -13.22 -6.63 -26.70
CA THR A 216 -14.31 -7.15 -25.87
C THR A 216 -14.04 -8.61 -25.48
N ASN A 217 -13.53 -9.42 -26.41
CA ASN A 217 -13.19 -10.83 -26.16
C ASN A 217 -12.01 -10.97 -25.19
N GLU A 218 -10.95 -10.16 -25.35
CA GLU A 218 -9.82 -10.15 -24.42
C GLU A 218 -10.25 -9.79 -23.00
N LYS A 219 -11.06 -8.73 -22.84
CA LYS A 219 -11.60 -8.34 -21.53
C LYS A 219 -12.46 -9.44 -20.90
N LYS A 220 -13.27 -10.14 -21.69
CA LYS A 220 -14.05 -11.30 -21.19
C LYS A 220 -13.15 -12.41 -20.67
N GLN A 221 -12.13 -12.79 -21.44
CA GLN A 221 -11.17 -13.82 -21.01
C GLN A 221 -10.43 -13.40 -19.74
N GLU A 222 -10.05 -12.12 -19.63
CA GLU A 222 -9.45 -11.57 -18.42
C GLU A 222 -10.37 -11.71 -17.20
N MET A 223 -11.66 -11.36 -17.34
CA MET A 223 -12.62 -11.50 -16.24
C MET A 223 -12.80 -12.96 -15.83
N ILE A 224 -12.96 -13.88 -16.80
CA ILE A 224 -13.07 -15.32 -16.53
C ILE A 224 -11.83 -15.84 -15.79
N ALA A 225 -10.63 -15.46 -16.23
CA ALA A 225 -9.38 -15.89 -15.62
C ALA A 225 -9.29 -15.41 -14.16
N LYS A 226 -9.61 -14.13 -13.90
CA LYS A 226 -9.63 -13.57 -12.54
C LYS A 226 -10.65 -14.26 -11.65
N ILE A 227 -11.88 -14.48 -12.14
CA ILE A 227 -12.93 -15.18 -11.39
C ILE A 227 -12.46 -16.57 -10.98
N LYS A 228 -11.97 -17.38 -11.93
CA LYS A 228 -11.49 -18.74 -11.65
C LYS A 228 -10.37 -18.75 -10.62
N LEU A 229 -9.41 -17.84 -10.75
CA LEU A 229 -8.26 -17.75 -9.85
C LEU A 229 -8.70 -17.41 -8.42
N VAL A 230 -9.64 -16.47 -8.26
CA VAL A 230 -10.14 -16.08 -6.94
C VAL A 230 -11.08 -17.13 -6.35
N GLU A 231 -11.89 -17.81 -7.17
CA GLU A 231 -12.69 -18.96 -6.71
C GLU A 231 -11.80 -20.09 -6.18
N GLU A 232 -10.68 -20.37 -6.84
CA GLU A 232 -9.69 -21.34 -6.36
C GLU A 232 -9.07 -20.89 -5.03
N ALA A 233 -8.69 -19.61 -4.93
CA ALA A 233 -8.17 -19.02 -3.71
C ALA A 233 -9.14 -19.19 -2.51
N LEU A 234 -10.45 -18.98 -2.74
CA LEU A 234 -11.48 -19.12 -1.72
C LEU A 234 -11.86 -20.58 -1.38
N LYS A 235 -11.56 -21.55 -2.26
CA LYS A 235 -11.88 -22.99 -2.05
C LYS A 235 -10.87 -23.74 -1.20
N ASN A 236 -9.64 -23.24 -1.08
CA ASN A 236 -8.54 -23.89 -0.34
C ASN A 236 -8.75 -23.94 1.20
N GLU A 237 -9.98 -23.79 1.68
CA GLU A 237 -10.39 -23.95 3.08
C GLU A 237 -10.53 -25.42 3.51
N ASN A 238 -10.55 -26.36 2.57
CA ASN A 238 -10.87 -27.77 2.81
C ASN A 238 -9.74 -28.76 2.44
N SER A 239 -8.47 -28.37 2.53
CA SER A 239 -7.34 -29.29 2.28
C SER A 239 -6.22 -29.13 3.30
#